data_AF-A0A2I2DU56-F1
#
_entry.id   AF-A0A2I2DU56-F1
#
_cell.length_a   1.000
_cell.length_b   1.000
_cell.length_c   1.000
_cell.angle_alpha   90.00
_cell.angle_beta   90.00
_cell.angle_gamma   90.00
#
_symmetry.space_group_name_H-M   'P 1'
#
loop_
_entity.id
_entity.type
_entity.pdbx_description
1 polymer ?
#
loop_
_entity_poly.entity_id
_entity_poly.type
_entity_poly.pdbx_seq_one_letter_code
_entity_poly.pdbx_strand_id
1 'polypeptide(L)' 'MLDEGPTGFEGGMTAKKYMRITQTSKPTATRDLQKLVDLNVLKVEGDGRSTSYQINFLD' A
#
# COMPACT_ATOMS: atom_id res chain seq x y z
N MET A 1 5.30 -5.40 7.19
CA MET A 1 5.35 -5.14 5.73
C MET A 1 6.73 -5.46 5.17
N LEU A 2 7.79 -4.79 5.63
CA LEU A 2 9.17 -5.18 5.31
C LEU A 2 9.63 -6.42 6.07
N ASP A 3 9.18 -6.59 7.31
CA ASP A 3 9.53 -7.76 8.16
C ASP A 3 8.98 -9.10 7.63
N GLU A 4 8.03 -9.08 6.69
CA GLU A 4 7.41 -10.28 6.10
C GLU A 4 8.27 -10.92 5.01
N GLY A 5 9.40 -10.28 4.67
CA GLY A 5 10.32 -10.76 3.66
C GLY A 5 9.70 -10.82 2.25
N PRO A 6 10.27 -11.64 1.34
CA PRO A 6 9.87 -11.69 -0.07
C PRO A 6 8.42 -12.12 -0.30
N THR A 7 7.84 -12.85 0.66
CA THR A 7 6.43 -13.27 0.65
C THR A 7 5.47 -12.08 0.67
N GLY A 8 5.93 -10.93 1.13
CA GLY A 8 5.14 -9.71 1.20
C GLY A 8 4.13 -9.72 2.35
N PHE A 9 3.48 -8.59 2.55
CA PHE A 9 2.49 -8.44 3.61
C PHE A 9 1.18 -9.11 3.23
N GLU A 10 0.66 -9.99 4.09
CA GLU A 10 -0.57 -10.73 3.80
C GLU A 10 -1.74 -9.80 3.47
N GLY A 11 -2.34 -9.99 2.28
CA GLY A 11 -3.40 -9.14 1.75
C GLY A 11 -2.97 -7.70 1.41
N GLY A 12 -1.66 -7.43 1.35
CA GLY A 12 -1.06 -6.15 1.00
C GLY A 12 -1.34 -5.02 2.01
N MET A 13 -0.81 -3.83 1.71
CA MET A 13 -1.23 -2.60 2.38
C MET A 13 -2.57 -2.18 1.79
N THR A 14 -3.52 -1.79 2.63
CA THR A 14 -4.77 -1.17 2.17
C THR A 14 -4.87 0.22 2.75
N ALA A 15 -5.71 1.09 2.19
CA ALA A 15 -5.96 2.42 2.76
C ALA A 15 -6.36 2.32 4.25
N LYS A 16 -7.16 1.31 4.62
CA LYS A 16 -7.56 1.06 6.01
C LYS A 16 -6.38 0.69 6.91
N LYS A 17 -5.45 -0.16 6.44
CA LYS A 17 -4.24 -0.51 7.19
C LYS A 17 -3.32 0.71 7.33
N TYR A 18 -3.14 1.48 6.26
CA TYR A 18 -2.32 2.69 6.26
C TYR A 18 -2.85 3.72 7.26
N MET A 19 -4.15 4.02 7.23
CA MET A 19 -4.80 4.93 8.19
C MET A 19 -4.59 4.50 9.64
N ARG A 20 -4.64 3.20 9.95
CA ARG A 20 -4.40 2.69 11.31
C ARG A 20 -2.97 2.92 11.79
N ILE A 21 -2.00 2.92 10.87
CA ILE A 21 -0.58 3.11 11.18
C ILE A 21 -0.28 4.60 11.30
N THR A 22 -0.70 5.41 10.33
CA THR A 22 -0.35 6.83 10.23
C THR A 22 -1.32 7.76 10.95
N GLN A 23 -2.47 7.25 11.40
CA GLN A 23 -3.56 8.02 12.02
C GLN A 23 -4.08 9.15 11.11
N THR A 24 -4.00 8.97 9.79
CA THR A 24 -4.51 9.95 8.80
C THR A 24 -5.94 9.66 8.37
N SER A 25 -6.60 10.67 7.79
CA SER A 25 -7.91 10.50 7.15
C SER A 25 -7.83 9.61 5.90
N LYS A 26 -8.98 9.07 5.46
CA LYS A 26 -9.06 8.25 4.24
C LYS A 26 -8.58 9.00 2.97
N PRO A 27 -9.01 10.26 2.71
CA PRO A 27 -8.51 10.99 1.54
C PRO A 27 -6.99 11.18 1.56
N THR A 28 -6.41 11.50 2.72
CA THR A 28 -4.96 11.63 2.87
C THR A 28 -4.25 10.30 2.62
N ALA A 29 -4.73 9.21 3.23
CA ALA A 29 -4.16 7.88 3.03
C ALA A 29 -4.18 7.44 1.56
N THR A 30 -5.30 7.65 0.85
CA THR A 30 -5.40 7.31 -0.57
C THR A 30 -4.44 8.13 -1.43
N ARG A 31 -4.30 9.43 -1.16
CA ARG A 31 -3.37 10.30 -1.88
C ARG A 31 -1.91 9.92 -1.63
N ASP A 32 -1.56 9.60 -0.39
CA ASP A 32 -0.20 9.18 -0.04
C ASP A 32 0.16 7.85 -0.71
N LEU A 33 -0.74 6.86 -0.66
CA LEU A 33 -0.55 5.57 -1.33
C LEU A 33 -0.41 5.74 -2.85
N GLN A 34 -1.23 6.59 -3.47
CA GLN A 34 -1.11 6.91 -4.89
C GLN A 34 0.24 7.56 -5.21
N LYS A 35 0.68 8.52 -4.39
CA LYS A 35 1.99 9.15 -4.56
C LYS A 35 3.13 8.12 -4.47
N LEU A 36 3.02 7.14 -3.59
CA LEU A 36 4.01 6.05 -3.48
C LEU A 36 3.99 5.12 -4.71
N VAL A 37 2.85 4.95 -5.36
CA VAL A 37 2.77 4.27 -6.66
C VAL A 37 3.44 5.08 -7.75
N ASP A 38 3.15 6.39 -7.82
CA ASP A 38 3.74 7.29 -8.82
C ASP A 38 5.28 7.37 -8.68
N LEU A 39 5.79 7.19 -7.46
CA LEU A 39 7.21 7.11 -7.15
C LEU A 39 7.83 5.71 -7.36
N ASN A 40 7.08 4.75 -7.90
CA ASN A 40 7.48 3.35 -8.08
C ASN A 40 7.92 2.65 -6.78
N VAL A 41 7.48 3.13 -5.62
CA VAL A 41 7.75 2.48 -4.31
C VAL A 41 6.73 1.37 -4.04
N LEU A 42 5.49 1.59 -4.45
CA LEU A 42 4.41 0.61 -4.35
C LEU A 42 3.88 0.26 -5.74
N LYS A 43 3.34 -0.94 -5.87
CA LYS A 43 2.49 -1.35 -6.99
C LYS A 43 1.09 -1.66 -6.50
N VAL A 44 0.09 -1.34 -7.31
CA VAL A 44 -1.32 -1.63 -7.02
C VAL A 44 -1.60 -3.11 -7.30
N GLU A 45 -2.28 -3.77 -6.38
CA GLU A 45 -2.75 -5.15 -6.49
C GLU A 45 -4.27 -5.19 -6.28
N GLY A 46 -4.99 -5.81 -7.22
CA GLY A 46 -6.46 -5.85 -7.23
C GLY A 46 -7.12 -4.55 -7.70
N ASP A 47 -8.46 -4.54 -7.68
CA ASP A 47 -9.28 -3.43 -8.19
C ASP A 47 -10.50 -3.14 -7.28
N GLY A 48 -10.98 -1.90 -7.32
CA GLY A 48 -12.17 -1.42 -6.63
C GLY A 48 -12.15 -1.62 -5.11
N ARG A 49 -13.01 -2.52 -4.61
CA ARG A 49 -13.11 -2.82 -3.17
C ARG A 49 -11.99 -3.72 -2.66
N SER A 50 -11.25 -4.34 -3.57
CA SER A 50 -10.15 -5.26 -3.27
C SER A 50 -8.78 -4.64 -3.52
N THR A 51 -8.70 -3.30 -3.66
CA THR A 51 -7.43 -2.60 -3.86
C THR A 51 -6.52 -2.73 -2.65
N SER A 52 -5.33 -3.27 -2.91
CA SER A 52 -4.21 -3.33 -1.99
C SER A 52 -2.94 -2.85 -2.70
N TYR A 53 -1.87 -2.65 -1.95
CA TYR A 53 -0.60 -2.16 -2.43
C TYR A 53 0.51 -3.07 -1.92
N GLN A 54 1.45 -3.44 -2.79
CA GLN A 54 2.63 -4.22 -2.46
C GLN A 54 3.89 -3.38 -2.68
N ILE A 55 4.96 -3.73 -1.96
CA ILE A 55 6.28 -3.12 -2.21
C ILE A 55 6.70 -3.47 -3.63
N ASN A 56 7.08 -2.45 -4.39
CA ASN A 56 7.69 -2.63 -5.68
C ASN A 56 9.19 -2.84 -5.47
N PHE A 57 9.61 -4.09 -5.35
CA PHE A 57 11.01 -4.44 -5.48
C PHE A 57 11.37 -4.20 -6.95
N LEU A 58 12.04 -3.08 -7.24
CA LEU A 58 12.62 -2.83 -8.55
C LEU A 58 13.56 -4.01 -8.85
N ASP A 59 13.26 -4.77 -9.90
CA ASP A 59 14.21 -5.73 -10.46
C ASP A 59 15.45 -5.00 -11.02
#